data_AF-A0A0F5RAK5-F1
#
_entry.id   AF-A0A0F5RAK5-F1
#
_cell.length_a   1.000
_cell.length_b   1.000
_cell.length_c   1.000
_cell.angle_alpha   90.00
_cell.angle_beta   90.00
_cell.angle_gamma   90.00
#
_symmetry.space_group_name_H-M   'P 1'
#
loop_
_entity.id
_entity.type
_entity.pdbx_description
1 polymer ?
#
loop_
_entity_poly.entity_id
_entity_poly.type
_entity_poly.pdbx_seq_one_letter_code
_entity_poly.pdbx_strand_id
1 'polypeptide(L)'
;MWNRLKIGVLATLLAFIVQPHYAQAAASTVKTQSVAYETIFDGRTLQMPDNQYLFTYQGTSYVPIRYIAYGLLQSVQWNASTSTVTVSKPTDKEQVVLREYFLNAIGASGAPASIGNQKLSITPAKASFVFYGVKKQLPAGQTAYMLNNSLYVPIRFMSESTGMNVKWDSSSKRITITSPAPASDKPTEPKPEDPGSGNAAGSGNSGSTGNASGGSAGGGIVMPSPPAYEDVKFRADAKLQTLYMNAKTTFLKLGQQYVDTSDKAKRAALKKQGEASLASFSSQFDSLVSQVEAELNKYGYSTSIIQEYRQKYNEELDAGRDLMSDMMKG
;
A
#
# COMPACT_ATOMS: atom_id res chain seq x y z
N MET A 1 26.44 52.60 27.24
CA MET A 1 27.29 51.52 27.80
C MET A 1 27.10 50.30 26.92
N TRP A 2 27.97 50.15 25.93
CA TRP A 2 29.12 49.22 25.94
C TRP A 2 28.68 47.78 25.62
N ASN A 3 28.83 47.39 24.36
CA ASN A 3 29.96 46.61 23.79
C ASN A 3 29.83 45.11 24.10
N ARG A 4 29.46 44.30 23.10
CA ARG A 4 30.30 43.80 21.98
C ARG A 4 31.25 42.69 22.42
N LEU A 5 31.04 41.49 21.88
CA LEU A 5 32.03 40.90 20.99
C LEU A 5 31.33 40.12 19.86
N LYS A 6 31.91 40.25 18.68
CA LYS A 6 31.40 39.87 17.37
C LYS A 6 32.40 38.89 16.74
N ILE A 7 31.89 38.14 15.76
CA ILE A 7 32.55 37.59 14.56
C ILE A 7 33.19 36.19 14.69
N GLY A 8 32.64 35.32 13.85
CA GLY A 8 33.30 34.20 13.20
C GLY A 8 32.55 33.84 11.92
N VAL A 9 32.49 34.76 10.95
CA VAL A 9 32.17 34.43 9.56
C VAL A 9 33.34 33.62 9.02
N LEU A 10 33.09 32.40 8.56
CA LEU A 10 33.94 31.76 7.55
C LEU A 10 33.08 31.46 6.33
N ALA A 11 33.08 32.44 5.42
CA ALA A 11 32.75 32.24 4.04
C ALA A 11 33.89 31.44 3.39
N THR A 12 33.72 30.13 3.23
CA THR A 12 34.48 29.38 2.24
C THR A 12 33.70 29.39 0.94
N LEU A 13 34.07 30.36 0.10
CA LEU A 13 34.21 30.28 -1.35
C LEU A 13 33.34 29.17 -2.00
N LEU A 14 32.17 29.57 -2.50
CA LEU A 14 31.49 28.85 -3.58
C LEU A 14 32.45 28.86 -4.77
N ALA A 15 33.23 27.79 -4.96
CA ALA A 15 33.73 27.47 -6.27
C ALA A 15 32.49 27.15 -7.12
N PHE A 16 32.08 28.13 -7.92
CA PHE A 16 31.19 27.92 -9.06
C PHE A 16 31.93 26.98 -10.02
N ILE A 17 31.94 25.69 -9.72
CA ILE A 17 32.13 24.70 -10.75
C ILE A 17 30.90 24.87 -11.62
N VAL A 18 31.09 25.52 -12.76
CA VAL A 18 30.18 25.39 -13.91
C VAL A 18 30.18 23.90 -14.20
N GLN A 19 29.28 23.17 -13.54
CA GLN A 19 28.98 21.81 -13.93
C GLN A 19 28.52 21.95 -15.37
N PRO A 20 29.11 21.23 -16.33
CA PRO A 20 28.54 21.17 -17.65
C PRO A 20 27.11 20.69 -17.45
N HIS A 21 26.16 21.59 -17.65
CA HIS A 21 24.78 21.23 -17.92
C HIS A 21 24.92 20.46 -19.24
N TYR A 22 25.05 19.15 -19.15
CA TYR A 22 24.86 18.31 -20.31
C TYR A 22 23.46 18.66 -20.77
N ALA A 23 23.38 19.39 -21.89
CA ALA A 23 22.15 19.60 -22.60
C ALA A 23 21.70 18.21 -23.02
N GLN A 24 20.95 17.58 -22.13
CA GLN A 24 20.37 16.28 -22.38
C GLN A 24 19.34 16.56 -23.46
N ALA A 25 19.63 16.09 -24.67
CA ALA A 25 18.72 16.23 -25.80
C ALA A 25 17.32 15.90 -25.32
N ALA A 26 16.41 16.89 -25.37
CA ALA A 26 15.07 16.73 -24.86
C ALA A 26 14.44 15.56 -25.63
N ALA A 27 14.14 14.48 -24.91
CA ALA A 27 13.42 13.36 -25.51
C ALA A 27 12.13 13.91 -26.12
N SER A 28 11.87 13.58 -27.37
CA SER A 28 10.73 14.10 -28.10
C SER A 28 9.43 13.68 -27.40
N THR A 29 8.53 14.65 -27.23
CA THR A 29 7.23 14.40 -26.61
C THR A 29 6.34 13.62 -27.55
N VAL A 30 5.52 12.76 -26.98
CA VAL A 30 4.57 11.91 -27.68
C VAL A 30 3.16 12.30 -27.26
N LYS A 31 2.24 12.39 -28.23
CA LYS A 31 0.85 12.74 -27.97
C LYS A 31 0.02 11.50 -27.70
N THR A 32 -0.83 11.57 -26.68
CA THR A 32 -1.85 10.55 -26.38
C THR A 32 -3.07 11.21 -25.72
N GLN A 33 -4.04 10.41 -25.29
CA GLN A 33 -5.22 10.86 -24.55
C GLN A 33 -5.49 10.00 -23.33
N SER A 34 -6.04 10.62 -22.29
CA SER A 34 -6.44 9.91 -21.06
C SER A 34 -7.68 9.04 -21.26
N VAL A 35 -7.86 8.09 -20.36
CA VAL A 35 -9.05 7.25 -20.24
C VAL A 35 -9.69 7.43 -18.86
N ALA A 36 -11.02 7.30 -18.80
CA ALA A 36 -11.78 7.33 -17.56
C ALA A 36 -12.14 5.90 -17.17
N TYR A 37 -11.33 5.31 -16.30
CA TYR A 37 -11.61 4.00 -15.70
C TYR A 37 -11.68 4.16 -14.19
N GLU A 38 -12.62 3.48 -13.56
CA GLU A 38 -12.60 3.24 -12.11
C GLU A 38 -11.41 2.31 -11.79
N THR A 39 -10.68 2.63 -10.73
CA THR A 39 -9.61 1.76 -10.19
C THR A 39 -9.98 1.33 -8.77
N ILE A 40 -10.02 0.02 -8.57
CA ILE A 40 -10.36 -0.61 -7.30
C ILE A 40 -9.12 -1.31 -6.77
N PHE A 41 -8.69 -0.96 -5.57
CA PHE A 41 -7.58 -1.59 -4.86
C PHE A 41 -8.14 -2.31 -3.64
N ASP A 42 -7.94 -3.63 -3.59
CA ASP A 42 -8.38 -4.47 -2.46
C ASP A 42 -9.82 -4.18 -2.02
N GLY A 43 -10.71 -4.04 -3.03
CA GLY A 43 -12.15 -3.79 -2.85
C GLY A 43 -12.57 -2.33 -2.67
N ARG A 44 -11.63 -1.37 -2.70
CA ARG A 44 -11.94 0.06 -2.51
C ARG A 44 -11.58 0.89 -3.74
N THR A 45 -12.50 1.75 -4.15
CA THR A 45 -12.26 2.72 -5.21
C THR A 45 -11.32 3.81 -4.70
N LEU A 46 -10.21 4.04 -5.41
CA LEU A 46 -9.28 5.12 -5.08
C LEU A 46 -9.36 6.22 -6.14
N GLN A 47 -9.41 7.47 -5.69
CA GLN A 47 -9.19 8.64 -6.52
C GLN A 47 -7.70 8.80 -6.79
N MET A 48 -7.37 9.15 -8.03
CA MET A 48 -6.00 9.45 -8.40
C MET A 48 -5.68 10.90 -8.02
N PRO A 49 -4.43 11.22 -7.63
CA PRO A 49 -4.05 12.59 -7.35
C PRO A 49 -4.26 13.51 -8.55
N ASP A 50 -4.45 14.80 -8.26
CA ASP A 50 -4.62 15.82 -9.29
C ASP A 50 -3.50 15.79 -10.34
N ASN A 51 -3.87 16.11 -11.58
CA ASN A 51 -2.96 16.14 -12.74
C ASN A 51 -2.30 14.80 -13.09
N GLN A 52 -2.83 13.68 -12.59
CA GLN A 52 -2.46 12.34 -13.03
C GLN A 52 -3.60 11.69 -13.82
N TYR A 53 -3.24 10.80 -14.74
CA TYR A 53 -4.19 10.25 -15.72
C TYR A 53 -3.88 8.80 -16.04
N LEU A 54 -4.91 7.98 -16.17
CA LEU A 54 -4.79 6.71 -16.87
C LEU A 54 -4.75 7.01 -18.36
N PHE A 55 -3.87 6.36 -19.12
CA PHE A 55 -3.87 6.49 -20.58
C PHE A 55 -3.43 5.20 -21.26
N THR A 56 -3.79 5.08 -22.53
CA THR A 56 -3.32 4.00 -23.39
C THR A 56 -2.42 4.57 -24.46
N TYR A 57 -1.27 3.95 -24.71
CA TYR A 57 -0.39 4.30 -25.80
C TYR A 57 0.14 3.03 -26.46
N GLN A 58 0.02 2.95 -27.80
CA GLN A 58 0.39 1.77 -28.60
C GLN A 58 -0.19 0.45 -28.03
N GLY A 59 -1.47 0.47 -27.66
CA GLY A 59 -2.16 -0.69 -27.09
C GLY A 59 -1.74 -1.07 -25.66
N THR A 60 -0.85 -0.31 -25.03
CA THR A 60 -0.40 -0.54 -23.64
C THR A 60 -1.04 0.49 -22.71
N SER A 61 -1.61 0.02 -21.59
CA SER A 61 -2.18 0.88 -20.56
C SER A 61 -1.11 1.29 -19.55
N TYR A 62 -1.04 2.60 -19.29
CA TYR A 62 -0.06 3.22 -18.41
C TYR A 62 -0.72 3.79 -17.17
N VAL A 63 0.00 3.65 -16.06
CA VAL A 63 -0.43 4.05 -14.71
C VAL A 63 0.73 4.74 -13.98
N PRO A 64 0.45 5.72 -13.11
CA PRO A 64 1.50 6.30 -12.28
C PRO A 64 2.03 5.24 -11.30
N ILE A 65 3.34 5.03 -11.27
CA ILE A 65 3.95 3.97 -10.46
C ILE A 65 3.63 4.14 -8.97
N ARG A 66 3.68 5.39 -8.47
CA ARG A 66 3.40 5.72 -7.07
C ARG A 66 1.93 5.49 -6.72
N TYR A 67 1.02 5.83 -7.63
CA TYR A 67 -0.41 5.65 -7.41
C TYR A 67 -0.76 4.17 -7.16
N ILE A 68 -0.26 3.29 -8.03
CA ILE A 68 -0.51 1.84 -7.89
C ILE A 68 0.15 1.29 -6.62
N ALA A 69 1.41 1.66 -6.37
CA ALA A 69 2.11 1.17 -5.19
C ALA A 69 1.45 1.62 -3.88
N TYR A 70 1.02 2.88 -3.78
CA TYR A 70 0.35 3.39 -2.59
C TYR A 70 -1.05 2.78 -2.42
N GLY A 71 -1.76 2.55 -3.52
CA GLY A 71 -3.01 1.78 -3.52
C GLY A 71 -2.86 0.37 -2.96
N LEU A 72 -1.64 -0.18 -2.95
CA LEU A 72 -1.31 -1.49 -2.40
C LEU A 72 -0.45 -1.41 -1.13
N LEU A 73 -0.41 -0.22 -0.51
CA LEU A 73 0.36 0.06 0.70
C LEU A 73 1.86 -0.32 0.58
N GLN A 74 2.47 -0.11 -0.58
CA GLN A 74 3.90 -0.32 -0.83
C GLN A 74 4.69 0.99 -0.80
N SER A 75 5.93 0.96 -0.28
CA SER A 75 6.83 2.11 -0.31
C SER A 75 7.43 2.29 -1.71
N VAL A 76 7.62 3.55 -2.13
CA VAL A 76 8.24 3.91 -3.42
C VAL A 76 9.25 5.02 -3.23
N GLN A 77 10.51 4.72 -3.50
CA GLN A 77 11.61 5.67 -3.39
C GLN A 77 12.26 5.95 -4.74
N TRP A 78 12.65 7.21 -4.96
CA TRP A 78 13.40 7.64 -6.14
C TRP A 78 14.85 7.95 -5.77
N ASN A 79 15.80 7.32 -6.45
CA ASN A 79 17.20 7.70 -6.43
C ASN A 79 17.52 8.49 -7.69
N ALA A 80 17.74 9.80 -7.54
CA ALA A 80 18.04 10.70 -8.65
C ALA A 80 19.42 10.47 -9.29
N SER A 81 20.42 10.06 -8.50
CA SER A 81 21.78 9.84 -9.02
C SER A 81 21.86 8.66 -9.99
N THR A 82 21.00 7.65 -9.80
CA THR A 82 20.95 6.44 -10.63
C THR A 82 19.68 6.32 -11.45
N SER A 83 18.83 7.35 -11.46
CA SER A 83 17.49 7.33 -12.05
C SER A 83 16.71 6.04 -11.72
N THR A 84 16.72 5.64 -10.46
CA THR A 84 16.18 4.34 -10.03
C THR A 84 14.94 4.51 -9.15
N VAL A 85 13.84 3.86 -9.54
CA VAL A 85 12.69 3.65 -8.65
C VAL A 85 12.85 2.36 -7.89
N THR A 86 12.70 2.41 -6.58
CA THR A 86 12.66 1.24 -5.70
C THR A 86 11.27 1.11 -5.09
N VAL A 87 10.62 -0.03 -5.32
CA VAL A 87 9.36 -0.42 -4.67
C VAL A 87 9.66 -1.55 -3.69
N SER A 88 9.22 -1.41 -2.44
CA SER A 88 9.47 -2.39 -1.39
C SER A 88 8.36 -2.43 -0.36
N LYS A 89 8.41 -3.44 0.52
CA LYS A 89 7.60 -3.44 1.74
C LYS A 89 7.92 -2.16 2.53
N PRO A 90 6.91 -1.44 3.04
CA PRO A 90 7.14 -0.27 3.86
C PRO A 90 7.67 -0.66 5.24
N THR A 91 8.42 0.23 5.88
CA THR A 91 8.62 0.21 7.32
C THR A 91 7.32 0.52 8.05
N ASP A 92 7.22 0.23 9.36
CA ASP A 92 5.99 0.51 10.14
C ASP A 92 5.59 2.00 10.06
N LYS A 93 6.56 2.90 10.07
CA LYS A 93 6.33 4.35 9.95
C LYS A 93 5.79 4.73 8.57
N GLU A 94 6.39 4.21 7.50
CA GLU A 94 5.90 4.45 6.14
C GLU A 94 4.52 3.83 5.95
N GLN A 95 4.24 2.67 6.57
CA GLN A 95 2.96 2.00 6.48
C GLN A 95 1.84 2.86 7.07
N VAL A 96 2.09 3.58 8.18
CA VAL A 96 1.13 4.54 8.74
C VAL A 96 0.83 5.67 7.75
N VAL A 97 1.86 6.26 7.15
CA VAL A 97 1.71 7.35 6.15
C VAL A 97 0.98 6.87 4.89
N LEU A 98 1.29 5.67 4.41
CA LEU A 98 0.63 5.07 3.25
C LEU A 98 -0.84 4.77 3.53
N ARG A 99 -1.18 4.32 4.75
CA ARG A 99 -2.57 4.13 5.17
C ARG A 99 -3.32 5.46 5.22
N GLU A 100 -2.71 6.52 5.76
CA GLU A 100 -3.31 7.85 5.76
C GLU A 100 -3.58 8.35 4.34
N TYR A 101 -2.58 8.24 3.45
CA TYR A 101 -2.77 8.54 2.03
C TYR A 101 -3.91 7.73 1.42
N PHE A 102 -3.94 6.42 1.65
CA PHE A 102 -4.96 5.53 1.09
C PHE A 102 -6.36 5.91 1.56
N LEU A 103 -6.55 6.21 2.86
CA LEU A 103 -7.83 6.63 3.42
C LEU A 103 -8.31 7.96 2.82
N ASN A 104 -7.40 8.93 2.66
CA ASN A 104 -7.71 10.22 2.05
C ASN A 104 -8.00 10.12 0.55
N ALA A 105 -7.51 9.06 -0.11
CA ALA A 105 -7.74 8.80 -1.52
C ALA A 105 -9.00 7.97 -1.79
N ILE A 106 -9.76 7.51 -0.79
CA ILE A 106 -10.98 6.72 -1.05
C ILE A 106 -12.01 7.57 -1.79
N GLY A 107 -12.43 7.08 -2.95
CA GLY A 107 -13.47 7.68 -3.78
C GLY A 107 -14.82 7.01 -3.64
N ALA A 108 -15.84 7.64 -4.22
CA ALA A 108 -17.15 7.01 -4.39
C ALA A 108 -17.03 5.81 -5.34
N SER A 109 -17.71 4.70 -5.03
CA SER A 109 -17.75 3.54 -5.92
C SER A 109 -18.34 3.93 -7.27
N GLY A 110 -17.74 3.43 -8.35
CA GLY A 110 -18.07 3.78 -9.73
C GLY A 110 -17.45 5.08 -10.24
N ALA A 111 -16.83 5.89 -9.37
CA ALA A 111 -16.16 7.11 -9.82
C ALA A 111 -14.87 6.77 -10.58
N PRO A 112 -14.64 7.35 -11.77
CA PRO A 112 -13.41 7.13 -12.51
C PRO A 112 -12.21 7.74 -11.78
N ALA A 113 -11.05 7.11 -11.90
CA ALA A 113 -9.80 7.56 -11.29
C ALA A 113 -9.24 8.83 -11.96
N SER A 114 -9.53 9.03 -13.24
CA SER A 114 -9.17 10.23 -14.00
C SER A 114 -10.26 10.66 -14.97
N ILE A 115 -10.20 11.95 -15.32
CA ILE A 115 -10.92 12.52 -16.45
C ILE A 115 -10.41 11.87 -17.75
N GLY A 116 -11.34 11.44 -18.62
CA GLY A 116 -11.05 10.85 -19.92
C GLY A 116 -10.93 11.89 -21.04
N ASN A 117 -10.35 11.51 -22.18
CA ASN A 117 -10.18 12.34 -23.38
C ASN A 117 -9.35 13.62 -23.17
N GLN A 118 -8.63 13.73 -22.06
CA GLN A 118 -7.65 14.81 -21.86
C GLN A 118 -6.50 14.60 -22.82
N LYS A 119 -6.13 15.62 -23.60
CA LYS A 119 -4.95 15.57 -24.48
C LYS A 119 -3.69 15.60 -23.62
N LEU A 120 -2.83 14.60 -23.77
CA LEU A 120 -1.61 14.42 -22.99
C LEU A 120 -0.38 14.52 -23.88
N SER A 121 0.71 15.06 -23.33
CA SER A 121 2.05 15.04 -23.92
C SER A 121 2.99 14.33 -22.96
N ILE A 122 3.36 13.10 -23.32
CA ILE A 122 4.19 12.21 -22.50
C ILE A 122 5.61 12.19 -23.03
N THR A 123 6.60 12.09 -22.15
CA THR A 123 8.02 12.09 -22.53
C THR A 123 8.65 10.75 -22.18
N PRO A 124 9.35 10.05 -23.09
CA PRO A 124 10.08 8.83 -22.75
C PRO A 124 11.04 9.04 -21.57
N ALA A 125 10.97 8.15 -20.59
CA ALA A 125 11.75 8.22 -19.35
C ALA A 125 12.77 7.09 -19.31
N LYS A 126 14.04 7.45 -19.05
CA LYS A 126 15.09 6.46 -18.75
C LYS A 126 15.15 6.26 -17.24
N ALA A 127 14.51 5.20 -16.76
CA ALA A 127 14.51 4.82 -15.35
C ALA A 127 14.84 3.33 -15.19
N SER A 128 15.55 3.02 -14.11
CA SER A 128 15.75 1.64 -13.64
C SER A 128 14.72 1.31 -12.55
N PHE A 129 14.35 0.03 -12.45
CA PHE A 129 13.33 -0.41 -11.51
C PHE A 129 13.83 -1.55 -10.63
N VAL A 130 13.65 -1.40 -9.32
CA VAL A 130 13.94 -2.42 -8.31
C VAL A 130 12.65 -2.69 -7.54
N PHE A 131 12.23 -3.95 -7.51
CA PHE A 131 11.06 -4.41 -6.74
C PHE A 131 11.51 -5.45 -5.74
N TYR A 132 11.29 -5.19 -4.46
CA TYR A 132 11.65 -6.09 -3.36
C TYR A 132 13.11 -6.60 -3.45
N GLY A 133 14.04 -5.69 -3.75
CA GLY A 133 15.46 -5.99 -3.90
C GLY A 133 15.88 -6.57 -5.26
N VAL A 134 14.92 -6.88 -6.14
CA VAL A 134 15.19 -7.48 -7.46
C VAL A 134 15.05 -6.45 -8.57
N LYS A 135 16.07 -6.34 -9.44
CA LYS A 135 15.99 -5.51 -10.65
C LYS A 135 14.95 -6.08 -11.62
N LYS A 136 14.03 -5.24 -12.09
CA LYS A 136 12.99 -5.60 -13.06
C LYS A 136 13.19 -4.79 -14.34
N GLN A 137 12.95 -5.45 -15.47
CA GLN A 137 13.01 -4.82 -16.78
C GLN A 137 11.60 -4.63 -17.31
N LEU A 138 11.38 -3.52 -18.02
CA LEU A 138 10.13 -3.33 -18.76
C LEU A 138 10.01 -4.41 -19.84
N PRO A 139 8.78 -4.84 -20.20
CA PRO A 139 8.57 -5.76 -21.30
C PRO A 139 9.22 -5.27 -22.60
N ALA A 140 9.67 -6.22 -23.43
CA ALA A 140 10.36 -5.90 -24.67
C ALA A 140 9.53 -4.93 -25.54
N GLY A 141 10.17 -3.85 -26.00
CA GLY A 141 9.52 -2.82 -26.82
C GLY A 141 8.68 -1.80 -26.04
N GLN A 142 8.57 -1.90 -24.71
CA GLN A 142 7.87 -0.93 -23.88
C GLN A 142 8.84 0.06 -23.21
N THR A 143 8.32 1.21 -22.82
CA THR A 143 9.08 2.33 -22.25
C THR A 143 8.29 2.96 -21.11
N ALA A 144 8.98 3.49 -20.10
CA ALA A 144 8.34 4.32 -19.08
C ALA A 144 8.20 5.75 -19.59
N TYR A 145 7.21 6.49 -19.10
CA TYR A 145 6.97 7.87 -19.52
C TYR A 145 6.90 8.81 -18.33
N MET A 146 7.38 10.05 -18.52
CA MET A 146 7.12 11.16 -17.62
C MET A 146 5.91 11.96 -18.13
N LEU A 147 5.01 12.27 -17.22
CA LEU A 147 3.90 13.20 -17.43
C LEU A 147 3.64 13.92 -16.11
N ASN A 148 3.63 15.27 -16.12
CA ASN A 148 3.38 16.10 -14.95
C ASN A 148 4.23 15.70 -13.73
N ASN A 149 5.54 15.52 -13.95
CA ASN A 149 6.51 15.09 -12.94
C ASN A 149 6.20 13.74 -12.26
N SER A 150 5.35 12.92 -12.87
CA SER A 150 5.02 11.57 -12.43
C SER A 150 5.55 10.55 -13.43
N LEU A 151 6.11 9.46 -12.91
CA LEU A 151 6.61 8.35 -13.72
C LEU A 151 5.48 7.34 -13.96
N TYR A 152 5.27 7.03 -15.23
CA TYR A 152 4.26 6.10 -15.72
C TYR A 152 4.91 4.84 -16.24
N VAL A 153 4.33 3.71 -15.87
CA VAL A 153 4.77 2.38 -16.29
C VAL A 153 3.58 1.59 -16.83
N PRO A 154 3.82 0.57 -17.68
CA PRO A 154 2.79 -0.36 -18.08
C PRO A 154 2.14 -1.03 -16.86
N ILE A 155 0.82 -1.09 -16.80
CA ILE A 155 0.12 -1.73 -15.68
C ILE A 155 0.48 -3.21 -15.55
N ARG A 156 0.73 -3.89 -16.68
CA ARG A 156 1.19 -5.28 -16.71
C ARG A 156 2.55 -5.47 -16.06
N PHE A 157 3.49 -4.56 -16.32
CA PHE A 157 4.81 -4.57 -15.68
C PHE A 157 4.67 -4.48 -14.15
N MET A 158 3.72 -3.67 -13.67
CA MET A 158 3.43 -3.54 -12.24
C MET A 158 2.86 -4.84 -11.65
N SER A 159 1.92 -5.49 -12.37
CA SER A 159 1.40 -6.82 -12.03
C SER A 159 2.51 -7.86 -11.89
N GLU A 160 3.34 -8.02 -12.92
CA GLU A 160 4.42 -9.01 -12.96
C GLU A 160 5.55 -8.72 -11.95
N SER A 161 5.81 -7.44 -11.67
CA SER A 161 6.89 -7.04 -10.75
C SER A 161 6.54 -7.23 -9.29
N THR A 162 5.25 -7.18 -8.95
CA THR A 162 4.78 -7.23 -7.56
C THR A 162 3.99 -8.49 -7.20
N GLY A 163 3.55 -9.26 -8.19
CA GLY A 163 2.65 -10.39 -8.00
C GLY A 163 1.16 -10.02 -7.87
N MET A 164 0.80 -8.73 -7.94
CA MET A 164 -0.61 -8.32 -7.87
C MET A 164 -1.44 -8.87 -9.04
N ASN A 165 -2.69 -9.21 -8.76
CA ASN A 165 -3.67 -9.56 -9.78
C ASN A 165 -4.28 -8.27 -10.35
N VAL A 166 -4.31 -8.15 -11.67
CA VAL A 166 -4.99 -7.04 -12.36
C VAL A 166 -6.08 -7.61 -13.25
N LYS A 167 -7.33 -7.32 -12.91
CA LYS A 167 -8.50 -7.63 -13.72
C LYS A 167 -9.02 -6.38 -14.40
N TRP A 168 -9.10 -6.44 -15.72
CA TRP A 168 -9.65 -5.37 -16.55
C TRP A 168 -11.05 -5.73 -17.02
N ASP A 169 -12.01 -4.85 -16.79
CA ASP A 169 -13.35 -4.91 -17.37
C ASP A 169 -13.57 -3.66 -18.23
N SER A 170 -13.48 -3.84 -19.54
CA SER A 170 -13.64 -2.78 -20.52
C SER A 170 -15.09 -2.33 -20.70
N SER A 171 -16.05 -3.19 -20.35
CA SER A 171 -17.49 -2.93 -20.46
C SER A 171 -17.97 -2.01 -19.34
N SER A 172 -17.55 -2.29 -18.10
CA SER A 172 -17.85 -1.47 -16.93
C SER A 172 -16.82 -0.37 -16.66
N LYS A 173 -15.80 -0.24 -17.53
CA LYS A 173 -14.69 0.73 -17.39
C LYS A 173 -14.01 0.62 -16.02
N ARG A 174 -13.69 -0.60 -15.60
CA ARG A 174 -13.16 -0.90 -14.28
C ARG A 174 -11.84 -1.66 -14.34
N ILE A 175 -10.90 -1.26 -13.50
CA ILE A 175 -9.64 -1.93 -13.26
C ILE A 175 -9.65 -2.36 -11.80
N THR A 176 -9.63 -3.66 -11.55
CA THR A 176 -9.49 -4.21 -10.20
C THR A 176 -8.08 -4.70 -10.01
N ILE A 177 -7.43 -4.19 -8.98
CA ILE A 177 -6.07 -4.50 -8.60
C ILE A 177 -6.17 -5.12 -7.22
N THR A 178 -5.67 -6.35 -7.10
CA THR A 178 -5.71 -7.09 -5.85
C THR A 178 -4.29 -7.47 -5.48
N SER A 179 -3.90 -7.14 -4.25
CA SER A 179 -2.63 -7.58 -3.68
C SER A 179 -2.52 -9.11 -3.79
N PRO A 180 -1.34 -9.68 -4.08
CA PRO A 180 -1.18 -11.12 -4.04
C PRO A 180 -1.55 -11.60 -2.63
N ALA A 181 -2.39 -12.65 -2.54
CA ALA A 181 -2.48 -13.41 -1.31
C ALA A 181 -1.05 -13.80 -0.94
N PRO A 182 -0.53 -13.47 0.26
CA PRO A 182 0.80 -13.91 0.62
C PRO A 182 0.83 -15.42 0.49
N ALA A 183 1.96 -15.90 -0.02
CA ALA A 183 2.23 -17.32 -0.08
C ALA A 183 1.91 -17.88 1.30
N SER A 184 0.93 -18.77 1.35
CA SER A 184 0.76 -19.63 2.50
C SER A 184 2.13 -20.24 2.76
N ASP A 185 2.73 -19.93 3.90
CA ASP A 185 3.65 -20.86 4.53
C ASP A 185 2.83 -22.13 4.74
N LYS A 186 2.80 -23.01 3.72
CA LYS A 186 2.58 -24.42 4.01
C LYS A 186 3.74 -24.79 4.93
N PRO A 187 3.47 -25.26 6.17
CA PRO A 187 4.51 -25.91 6.94
C PRO A 187 5.15 -26.95 6.03
N THR A 188 6.46 -26.83 5.84
CA THR A 188 7.26 -27.86 5.21
C THR A 188 7.20 -29.05 6.16
N GLU A 189 6.29 -29.97 5.87
CA GLU A 189 6.26 -31.28 6.51
C GLU A 189 7.61 -31.95 6.19
N PRO A 190 8.38 -32.39 7.20
CA PRO A 190 9.63 -33.07 6.96
C PRO A 190 9.31 -34.40 6.28
N LYS A 191 9.71 -34.51 5.01
CA LYS A 191 9.68 -35.77 4.26
C LYS A 191 10.59 -36.78 4.97
N PRO A 192 10.11 -37.97 5.36
CA PRO A 192 10.99 -39.04 5.80
C PRO A 192 11.88 -39.45 4.62
N GLU A 193 13.19 -39.49 4.84
CA GLU A 193 14.13 -40.13 3.93
C GLU A 193 13.84 -41.63 3.91
N ASP A 194 13.57 -42.19 2.73
CA ASP A 194 13.55 -43.63 2.50
C ASP A 194 14.69 -43.98 1.54
N PRO A 195 15.59 -44.92 1.89
CA PRO A 195 16.72 -45.28 1.04
C PRO A 195 16.30 -46.33 0.00
N GLY A 196 16.82 -46.19 -1.23
CA GLY A 196 17.07 -47.35 -2.09
C GLY A 196 16.30 -47.42 -3.41
N SER A 197 17.00 -47.00 -4.47
CA SER A 197 17.22 -47.71 -5.75
C SER A 197 16.24 -48.84 -6.17
N GLY A 198 15.64 -48.67 -7.35
CA GLY A 198 14.99 -49.75 -8.11
C GLY A 198 14.49 -49.29 -9.48
N ASN A 199 15.20 -49.70 -10.53
CA ASN A 199 15.05 -49.33 -11.95
C ASN A 199 13.96 -50.19 -12.65
N ALA A 200 13.20 -49.64 -13.62
CA ALA A 200 12.81 -50.28 -14.91
C ALA A 200 11.57 -49.66 -15.61
N ALA A 201 11.82 -49.08 -16.78
CA ALA A 201 11.20 -49.26 -18.11
C ALA A 201 9.66 -49.32 -18.35
N GLY A 202 9.23 -48.58 -19.39
CA GLY A 202 8.02 -48.83 -20.21
C GLY A 202 7.25 -47.54 -20.57
N SER A 203 7.61 -46.80 -21.63
CA SER A 203 7.09 -46.89 -23.01
C SER A 203 5.57 -46.65 -23.17
N GLY A 204 5.19 -45.62 -23.94
CA GLY A 204 3.82 -45.39 -24.41
C GLY A 204 3.61 -43.99 -25.02
N ASN A 205 3.64 -43.93 -26.35
CA ASN A 205 3.59 -42.75 -27.23
C ASN A 205 2.14 -42.34 -27.62
N SER A 206 2.01 -41.12 -28.17
CA SER A 206 0.94 -40.61 -29.06
C SER A 206 -0.33 -40.08 -28.35
N GLY A 207 -0.92 -38.93 -28.65
CA GLY A 207 -0.71 -37.93 -29.71
C GLY A 207 -2.00 -37.11 -29.88
N SER A 208 -1.89 -35.96 -30.56
CA SER A 208 -2.96 -35.20 -31.23
C SER A 208 -3.76 -34.12 -30.46
N THR A 209 -3.35 -32.87 -30.75
CA THR A 209 -4.14 -31.71 -31.20
C THR A 209 -5.69 -31.72 -31.14
N GLY A 210 -6.24 -30.61 -30.62
CA GLY A 210 -7.62 -30.18 -30.84
C GLY A 210 -7.88 -28.77 -30.34
N ASN A 211 -7.80 -27.79 -31.23
CA ASN A 211 -8.29 -26.42 -31.04
C ASN A 211 -9.82 -26.39 -31.24
N ALA A 212 -10.58 -25.81 -30.30
CA ALA A 212 -11.95 -25.37 -30.56
C ALA A 212 -12.36 -24.24 -29.59
N SER A 213 -12.54 -23.05 -30.16
CA SER A 213 -13.32 -21.95 -29.62
C SER A 213 -14.82 -22.29 -29.68
N GLY A 214 -15.57 -21.94 -28.65
CA GLY A 214 -17.04 -21.93 -28.66
C GLY A 214 -17.61 -21.61 -27.29
N GLY A 215 -18.10 -20.38 -27.11
CA GLY A 215 -18.70 -19.93 -25.86
C GLY A 215 -20.11 -20.48 -25.63
N SER A 216 -20.54 -20.47 -24.37
CA SER A 216 -21.94 -20.23 -24.03
C SER A 216 -22.06 -19.73 -22.59
N ALA A 217 -23.01 -18.82 -22.43
CA ALA A 217 -23.42 -18.22 -21.18
C ALA A 217 -24.02 -19.26 -20.23
N GLY A 218 -23.64 -19.17 -18.96
CA GLY A 218 -24.28 -19.85 -17.84
C GLY A 218 -24.28 -18.91 -16.66
N GLY A 219 -25.40 -18.21 -16.45
CA GLY A 219 -25.65 -17.44 -15.24
C GLY A 219 -25.78 -18.38 -14.05
N GLY A 220 -24.67 -18.62 -13.36
CA GLY A 220 -24.63 -19.15 -12.01
C GLY A 220 -24.50 -17.98 -11.04
N ILE A 221 -25.37 -17.93 -10.04
CA ILE A 221 -25.20 -17.04 -8.89
C ILE A 221 -23.86 -17.43 -8.26
N VAL A 222 -22.84 -16.58 -8.39
CA VAL A 222 -21.54 -16.81 -7.77
C VAL A 222 -21.75 -16.62 -6.27
N MET A 223 -21.89 -17.73 -5.54
CA MET A 223 -21.73 -17.74 -4.09
C MET A 223 -20.37 -17.10 -3.77
N PRO A 224 -20.26 -16.17 -2.81
CA PRO A 224 -18.99 -15.53 -2.51
C PRO A 224 -17.96 -16.60 -2.14
N SER A 225 -16.84 -16.63 -2.86
CA SER A 225 -15.69 -17.45 -2.47
C SER A 225 -15.31 -17.08 -1.02
N PRO A 226 -14.98 -18.05 -0.15
CA PRO A 226 -14.50 -17.76 1.20
C PRO A 226 -13.39 -16.71 1.16
N PRO A 227 -13.41 -15.69 2.04
CA PRO A 227 -12.33 -14.71 2.10
C PRO A 227 -11.03 -15.44 2.44
N ALA A 228 -9.92 -15.07 1.83
CA ALA A 228 -8.62 -15.61 2.22
C ALA A 228 -8.30 -15.17 3.65
N TYR A 229 -7.46 -15.94 4.37
CA TYR A 229 -6.95 -15.58 5.70
C TYR A 229 -6.45 -14.13 5.75
N GLU A 230 -5.82 -13.70 4.67
CA GLU A 230 -5.14 -12.42 4.56
C GLU A 230 -6.10 -11.27 4.28
N ASP A 231 -7.25 -11.57 3.67
CA ASP A 231 -8.34 -10.61 3.57
C ASP A 231 -8.98 -10.38 4.95
N VAL A 232 -9.11 -11.45 5.75
CA VAL A 232 -9.60 -11.35 7.14
C VAL A 232 -8.61 -10.54 7.98
N LYS A 233 -7.31 -10.84 7.86
CA LYS A 233 -6.22 -10.11 8.52
C LYS A 233 -6.16 -8.65 8.09
N PHE A 234 -6.25 -8.34 6.80
CA PHE A 234 -6.23 -6.97 6.29
C PHE A 234 -7.43 -6.15 6.81
N ARG A 235 -8.63 -6.75 6.81
CA ARG A 235 -9.83 -6.11 7.40
C ARG A 235 -9.66 -5.87 8.90
N ALA A 236 -9.10 -6.84 9.61
CA ALA A 236 -8.80 -6.73 11.04
C ALA A 236 -7.79 -5.59 11.30
N ASP A 237 -6.66 -5.58 10.57
CA ASP A 237 -5.62 -4.55 10.66
C ASP A 237 -6.20 -3.14 10.40
N ALA A 238 -7.05 -2.98 9.39
CA ALA A 238 -7.69 -1.71 9.08
C ALA A 238 -8.64 -1.23 10.20
N LYS A 239 -9.44 -2.14 10.77
CA LYS A 239 -10.34 -1.83 11.89
C LYS A 239 -9.55 -1.53 13.17
N LEU A 240 -8.49 -2.28 13.46
CA LEU A 240 -7.59 -2.06 14.61
C LEU A 240 -6.88 -0.70 14.50
N GLN A 241 -6.39 -0.35 13.31
CA GLN A 241 -5.78 0.96 13.08
C GLN A 241 -6.80 2.10 13.27
N THR A 242 -8.02 1.93 12.80
CA THR A 242 -9.09 2.92 12.99
C THR A 242 -9.38 3.11 14.48
N LEU A 243 -9.46 2.01 15.23
CA LEU A 243 -9.63 2.03 16.68
C LEU A 243 -8.48 2.76 17.38
N TYR A 244 -7.23 2.46 16.99
CA TYR A 244 -6.04 3.12 17.51
C TYR A 244 -6.06 4.64 17.25
N MET A 245 -6.36 5.07 16.03
CA MET A 245 -6.40 6.50 15.69
C MET A 245 -7.50 7.25 16.44
N ASN A 246 -8.67 6.63 16.61
CA ASN A 246 -9.76 7.18 17.41
C ASN A 246 -9.38 7.30 18.88
N ALA A 247 -8.70 6.29 19.42
CA ALA A 247 -8.19 6.31 20.79
C ALA A 247 -7.15 7.42 20.97
N LYS A 248 -6.12 7.45 20.12
CA LYS A 248 -5.05 8.46 20.15
C LYS A 248 -5.60 9.88 20.10
N THR A 249 -6.50 10.15 19.16
CA THR A 249 -7.11 11.48 19.00
C THR A 249 -7.92 11.88 20.25
N THR A 250 -8.69 10.93 20.79
CA THR A 250 -9.45 11.15 22.03
C THR A 250 -8.53 11.48 23.20
N PHE A 251 -7.48 10.68 23.41
CA PHE A 251 -6.57 10.87 24.54
C PHE A 251 -5.70 12.13 24.40
N LEU A 252 -5.26 12.48 23.20
CA LEU A 252 -4.54 13.75 22.97
C LEU A 252 -5.43 14.96 23.32
N LYS A 253 -6.70 14.94 22.89
CA LYS A 253 -7.66 16.00 23.23
C LYS A 253 -7.92 16.10 24.73
N LEU A 254 -8.15 14.97 25.39
CA LEU A 254 -8.36 14.94 26.85
C LEU A 254 -7.11 15.39 27.62
N GLY A 255 -5.93 14.95 27.19
CA GLY A 255 -4.64 15.37 27.74
C GLY A 255 -4.42 16.87 27.61
N GLN A 256 -4.68 17.43 26.43
CA GLN A 256 -4.61 18.87 26.21
C GLN A 256 -5.55 19.64 27.15
N GLN A 257 -6.82 19.23 27.24
CA GLN A 257 -7.79 19.84 28.15
C GLN A 257 -7.37 19.75 29.63
N TYR A 258 -6.67 18.67 30.00
CA TYR A 258 -6.19 18.46 31.35
C TYR A 258 -5.04 19.41 31.71
N VAL A 259 -4.10 19.61 30.77
CA VAL A 259 -2.98 20.54 30.91
C VAL A 259 -3.47 22.00 30.92
N ASP A 260 -4.45 22.34 30.09
CA ASP A 260 -4.97 23.71 29.94
C ASP A 260 -5.80 24.20 31.12
N THR A 261 -6.19 23.31 32.05
CA THR A 261 -7.00 23.68 33.21
C THR A 261 -6.25 23.51 34.52
N SER A 262 -6.36 24.50 35.42
CA SER A 262 -5.86 24.45 36.79
C SER A 262 -6.93 24.04 37.82
N ASP A 263 -8.18 23.87 37.38
CA ASP A 263 -9.32 23.50 38.21
C ASP A 263 -9.27 22.01 38.58
N LYS A 264 -9.18 21.72 39.88
CA LYS A 264 -9.08 20.35 40.42
C LYS A 264 -10.31 19.49 40.07
N ALA A 265 -11.51 20.07 40.09
CA ALA A 265 -12.74 19.35 39.80
C ALA A 265 -12.81 19.00 38.29
N LYS A 266 -12.41 19.93 37.42
CA LYS A 266 -12.31 19.67 35.97
C LYS A 266 -11.26 18.62 35.65
N ARG A 267 -10.09 18.67 36.29
CA ARG A 267 -9.04 17.64 36.15
C ARG A 267 -9.55 16.25 36.56
N ALA A 268 -10.27 16.16 37.68
CA ALA A 268 -10.87 14.89 38.13
C ALA A 268 -11.92 14.36 37.12
N ALA A 269 -12.75 15.25 36.57
CA ALA A 269 -13.74 14.88 35.55
C ALA A 269 -13.08 14.39 34.25
N LEU A 270 -12.01 15.06 33.78
CA LEU A 270 -11.26 14.66 32.59
C LEU A 270 -10.56 13.31 32.76
N LYS A 271 -10.01 13.02 33.95
CA LYS A 271 -9.47 11.68 34.28
C LYS A 271 -10.54 10.61 34.16
N LYS A 272 -11.72 10.85 34.75
CA LYS A 272 -12.86 9.92 34.65
C LYS A 272 -13.32 9.72 33.20
N GLN A 273 -13.31 10.78 32.38
CA GLN A 273 -13.59 10.67 30.94
C GLN A 273 -12.52 9.84 30.20
N GLY A 274 -11.25 10.00 30.57
CA GLY A 274 -10.15 9.17 30.05
C GLY A 274 -10.33 7.70 30.38
N GLU A 275 -10.62 7.37 31.64
CA GLU A 275 -10.89 6.00 32.10
C GLU A 275 -12.09 5.37 31.37
N ALA A 276 -13.18 6.13 31.23
CA ALA A 276 -14.36 5.68 30.48
C ALA A 276 -14.05 5.47 28.99
N SER A 277 -13.26 6.35 28.38
CA SER A 277 -12.81 6.21 26.99
C SER A 277 -11.94 4.97 26.82
N LEU A 278 -11.03 4.72 27.75
CA LEU A 278 -10.17 3.54 27.75
C LEU A 278 -10.97 2.25 27.81
N ALA A 279 -11.93 2.17 28.73
CA ALA A 279 -12.83 1.02 28.84
C ALA A 279 -13.64 0.80 27.55
N SER A 280 -14.15 1.88 26.95
CA SER A 280 -14.86 1.82 25.67
C SER A 280 -13.98 1.29 24.53
N PHE A 281 -12.74 1.80 24.39
CA PHE A 281 -11.82 1.33 23.36
C PHE A 281 -11.35 -0.12 23.61
N SER A 282 -11.18 -0.53 24.87
CA SER A 282 -10.87 -1.92 25.22
C SER A 282 -12.00 -2.86 24.82
N SER A 283 -13.24 -2.50 25.11
CA SER A 283 -14.43 -3.27 24.70
C SER A 283 -14.56 -3.37 23.17
N GLN A 284 -14.31 -2.27 22.45
CA GLN A 284 -14.30 -2.27 20.98
C GLN A 284 -13.18 -3.16 20.42
N PHE A 285 -12.00 -3.14 21.04
CA PHE A 285 -10.89 -4.01 20.68
C PHE A 285 -11.25 -5.49 20.87
N ASP A 286 -11.77 -5.85 22.05
CA ASP A 286 -12.15 -7.23 22.36
C ASP A 286 -13.25 -7.74 21.44
N SER A 287 -14.25 -6.90 21.14
CA SER A 287 -15.31 -7.23 20.18
C SER A 287 -14.75 -7.46 18.78
N LEU A 288 -13.85 -6.59 18.33
CA LEU A 288 -13.21 -6.71 17.03
C LEU A 288 -12.39 -8.00 16.93
N VAL A 289 -11.53 -8.26 17.92
CA VAL A 289 -10.69 -9.46 17.97
C VAL A 289 -11.56 -10.73 18.02
N SER A 290 -12.64 -10.73 18.80
CA SER A 290 -13.58 -11.86 18.87
C SER A 290 -14.28 -12.11 17.53
N GLN A 291 -14.67 -11.05 16.80
CA GLN A 291 -15.26 -11.18 15.47
C GLN A 291 -14.27 -11.77 14.47
N VAL A 292 -13.02 -11.31 14.51
CA VAL A 292 -11.95 -11.82 13.65
C VAL A 292 -11.67 -13.29 13.96
N GLU A 293 -11.56 -13.66 15.24
CA GLU A 293 -11.36 -15.04 15.67
C GLU A 293 -12.51 -15.95 15.21
N ALA A 294 -13.76 -15.51 15.36
CA ALA A 294 -14.92 -16.25 14.86
C ALA A 294 -14.90 -16.42 13.34
N GLU A 295 -14.50 -15.39 12.60
CA GLU A 295 -14.37 -15.44 11.14
C GLU A 295 -13.25 -16.39 10.70
N LEU A 296 -12.10 -16.36 11.39
CA LEU A 296 -10.98 -17.28 11.14
C LEU A 296 -11.39 -18.74 11.40
N ASN A 297 -12.03 -19.01 12.54
CA ASN A 297 -12.52 -20.35 12.90
C ASN A 297 -13.57 -20.87 11.91
N LYS A 298 -14.47 -20.00 11.43
CA LYS A 298 -15.50 -20.35 10.43
C LYS A 298 -14.91 -20.95 9.16
N TYR A 299 -13.72 -20.50 8.75
CA TYR A 299 -13.04 -20.96 7.54
C TYR A 299 -11.84 -21.88 7.80
N GLY A 300 -11.64 -22.32 9.05
CA GLY A 300 -10.57 -23.24 9.42
C GLY A 300 -9.16 -22.62 9.35
N TYR A 301 -9.05 -21.30 9.49
CA TYR A 301 -7.76 -20.60 9.47
C TYR A 301 -7.10 -20.57 10.84
N SER A 302 -5.76 -20.39 10.85
CA SER A 302 -5.00 -20.17 12.09
C SER A 302 -5.52 -18.93 12.83
N THR A 303 -5.60 -19.02 14.16
CA THR A 303 -5.95 -17.90 15.04
C THR A 303 -4.73 -17.29 15.72
N SER A 304 -3.50 -17.68 15.36
CA SER A 304 -2.27 -17.16 15.98
C SER A 304 -2.16 -15.63 15.94
N ILE A 305 -2.68 -14.99 14.89
CA ILE A 305 -2.70 -13.52 14.76
C ILE A 305 -3.49 -12.81 15.87
N ILE A 306 -4.46 -13.50 16.48
CA ILE A 306 -5.24 -12.97 17.61
C ILE A 306 -4.34 -12.69 18.80
N GLN A 307 -3.36 -13.55 19.07
CA GLN A 307 -2.40 -13.35 20.15
C GLN A 307 -1.49 -12.14 19.86
N GLU A 308 -1.03 -12.00 18.62
CA GLU A 308 -0.22 -10.84 18.20
C GLU A 308 -0.99 -9.52 18.38
N TYR A 309 -2.27 -9.48 18.01
CA TYR A 309 -3.11 -8.30 18.23
C TYR A 309 -3.27 -7.95 19.70
N ARG A 310 -3.50 -8.94 20.56
CA ARG A 310 -3.61 -8.73 22.02
C ARG A 310 -2.31 -8.25 22.62
N GLN A 311 -1.19 -8.81 22.20
CA GLN A 311 0.13 -8.38 22.65
C GLN A 311 0.39 -6.92 22.28
N LYS A 312 0.24 -6.56 21.00
CA LYS A 312 0.43 -5.17 20.54
C LYS A 312 -0.50 -4.18 21.24
N TYR A 313 -1.75 -4.58 21.47
CA TYR A 313 -2.69 -3.75 22.22
C TYR A 313 -2.22 -3.48 23.65
N ASN A 314 -1.74 -4.51 24.35
CA ASN A 314 -1.21 -4.36 25.71
C ASN A 314 0.07 -3.49 25.74
N GLU A 315 0.97 -3.68 24.77
CA GLU A 315 2.19 -2.86 24.64
C GLU A 315 1.84 -1.37 24.45
N GLU A 316 0.87 -1.05 23.59
CA GLU A 316 0.39 0.33 23.39
C GLU A 316 -0.33 0.89 24.62
N LEU A 317 -1.06 0.05 25.36
CA LEU A 317 -1.67 0.46 26.63
C LEU A 317 -0.62 0.84 27.68
N ASP A 318 0.44 0.03 27.80
CA ASP A 318 1.52 0.29 28.75
C ASP A 318 2.31 1.53 28.37
N ALA A 319 2.67 1.68 27.08
CA ALA A 319 3.31 2.89 26.57
C ALA A 319 2.45 4.16 26.82
N GLY A 320 1.13 4.06 26.64
CA GLY A 320 0.20 5.15 26.91
C GLY A 320 0.12 5.52 28.40
N ARG A 321 0.16 4.53 29.31
CA ARG A 321 0.19 4.76 30.77
C ARG A 321 1.49 5.44 31.19
N ASP A 322 2.62 5.02 30.64
CA ASP A 322 3.92 5.62 30.94
C ASP A 322 3.97 7.08 30.49
N LEU A 323 3.53 7.38 29.27
CA LEU A 323 3.44 8.75 28.76
C LEU A 323 2.55 9.64 29.65
N MET A 324 1.39 9.12 30.08
CA MET A 324 0.49 9.84 30.99
C MET A 324 1.13 10.09 32.36
N SER A 325 1.87 9.11 32.89
CA SER A 325 2.60 9.22 34.16
C SER A 325 3.66 10.32 34.10
N ASP A 326 4.38 10.42 32.99
CA ASP A 326 5.40 11.44 32.75
C ASP A 326 4.78 12.85 32.65
N MET A 327 3.71 13.00 31.85
CA MET A 327 2.99 14.27 31.71
C MET A 327 2.36 14.78 33.03
N MET A 328 2.08 13.90 33.99
CA MET A 328 1.54 14.30 35.30
C MET A 328 2.61 14.75 36.31
N LYS A 329 3.90 14.47 36.03
CA LYS A 329 5.03 14.84 36.89
C LYS A 329 5.68 16.17 36.51
N GLY A 330 5.55 16.59 35.25
CA GLY A 330 5.96 17.91 34.74
C GLY A 330 4.95 19.00 35.03
#